data_AF-K2EJQ9-F1
#
_entry.id   AF-K2EJQ9-F1
#
_cell.length_a   1.000
_cell.length_b   1.000
_cell.length_c   1.000
_cell.angle_alpha   90.00
_cell.angle_beta   90.00
_cell.angle_gamma   90.00
#
_symmetry.space_group_name_H-M   'P 1'
#
loop_
_entity.id
_entity.type
_entity.pdbx_description
1 polymer ?
#
loop_
_entity_poly.entity_id
_entity_poly.type
_entity_poly.pdbx_seq_one_letter_code
_entity_poly.pdbx_strand_id
1 'polypeptide(L)'
;MCKFNKLTELNSYYIVGLKGDENKIEKINRKIQQIQIELLDARKRCEAFGAHSFEDVDSIVPIDIYDMGLAYDSEERLLMDLELAYSEKYPDLYKPEEVAFFRAEKLRLTKRIRAWQNRQMPSLIK
;
A
#
# COMPACT_ATOMS: atom_id res chain seq x y z
N MET A 1 13.96 4.14 10.76
CA MET A 1 13.57 3.19 11.84
C MET A 1 12.07 2.96 11.76
N CYS A 2 11.68 1.74 11.37
CA CYS A 2 10.32 1.37 10.98
C CYS A 2 9.34 1.35 12.16
N LYS A 3 8.19 2.02 11.99
CA LYS A 3 6.99 1.91 12.86
C LYS A 3 6.25 0.57 12.72
N PHE A 4 6.75 -0.36 11.90
CA PHE A 4 6.13 -1.66 11.58
C PHE A 4 5.98 -2.61 12.77
N ASN A 5 6.76 -2.45 13.85
CA ASN A 5 6.72 -3.39 14.98
C ASN A 5 5.48 -3.27 15.87
N LYS A 6 4.71 -2.17 15.81
CA LYS A 6 3.54 -2.01 16.69
C LYS A 6 2.30 -2.81 16.25
N LEU A 7 2.15 -3.10 14.96
CA LEU A 7 0.94 -3.77 14.44
C LEU A 7 1.00 -5.30 14.55
N THR A 8 2.20 -5.88 14.58
CA THR A 8 2.39 -7.33 14.76
C THR A 8 2.08 -7.79 16.18
N GLU A 9 2.27 -6.93 17.18
CA GLU A 9 2.01 -7.25 18.60
C GLU A 9 0.52 -7.19 18.98
N LEU A 10 -0.31 -6.47 18.21
CA LEU A 10 -1.73 -6.26 18.51
C LEU A 10 -2.63 -7.43 18.08
N ASN A 11 -2.12 -8.38 17.28
CA ASN A 11 -2.90 -9.54 16.85
C ASN A 11 -3.24 -10.53 17.98
N SER A 12 -2.63 -10.44 19.17
CA SER A 12 -2.87 -11.42 20.24
C SER A 12 -3.89 -10.99 21.30
N TYR A 13 -4.42 -9.76 21.30
CA TYR A 13 -5.13 -9.22 22.48
C TYR A 13 -6.60 -8.79 22.34
N TYR A 14 -7.20 -8.76 21.14
CA TYR A 14 -8.58 -8.28 21.00
C TYR A 14 -9.54 -9.32 20.43
N ILE A 15 -9.98 -10.22 21.30
CA ILE A 15 -11.24 -10.96 21.15
C ILE A 15 -12.15 -10.53 22.30
N VAL A 16 -12.68 -9.31 22.25
CA VAL A 16 -13.78 -8.92 23.15
C VAL A 16 -14.82 -8.10 22.39
N GLY A 17 -15.89 -8.78 21.99
CA GLY A 17 -17.26 -8.27 22.08
C GLY A 17 -17.76 -7.28 21.03
N LEU A 18 -18.21 -7.76 19.86
CA LEU A 18 -19.23 -7.08 19.05
C LEU A 18 -20.15 -8.11 18.36
N LYS A 19 -21.19 -8.59 19.07
CA LYS A 19 -22.20 -9.56 18.57
C LYS A 19 -23.20 -8.99 17.54
N GLY A 20 -22.95 -7.79 16.99
CA GLY A 20 -23.83 -7.13 16.01
C GLY A 20 -23.19 -6.85 14.64
N ASP A 21 -21.89 -7.09 14.49
CA ASP A 21 -21.10 -6.54 13.39
C ASP A 21 -20.27 -7.62 12.66
N GLU A 22 -20.58 -8.90 12.84
CA GLU A 22 -19.80 -10.03 12.28
C GLU A 22 -19.68 -9.93 10.75
N ASN A 23 -20.77 -9.61 10.05
CA ASN A 23 -20.76 -9.42 8.60
C ASN A 23 -19.91 -8.22 8.14
N LYS A 24 -19.87 -7.14 8.93
CA LYS A 24 -19.07 -5.94 8.60
C LYS A 24 -17.59 -6.20 8.88
N ILE A 25 -17.30 -6.83 10.02
CA ILE A 25 -15.95 -7.26 10.41
C ILE A 25 -15.41 -8.26 9.38
N GLU A 26 -16.22 -9.21 8.92
CA GLU A 26 -15.82 -10.17 7.89
C GLU A 26 -15.51 -9.48 6.55
N LYS A 27 -16.34 -8.52 6.12
CA LYS A 27 -16.07 -7.70 4.93
C LYS A 27 -14.76 -6.92 5.05
N ILE A 28 -14.50 -6.30 6.21
CA ILE A 28 -13.25 -5.55 6.45
C ILE A 28 -12.05 -6.51 6.46
N ASN A 29 -12.17 -7.70 7.06
CA ASN A 29 -11.11 -8.71 7.05
C ASN A 29 -10.79 -9.18 5.62
N ARG A 30 -11.81 -9.46 4.79
CA ARG A 30 -11.60 -9.82 3.38
C ARG A 30 -10.93 -8.68 2.60
N LYS A 31 -11.33 -7.43 2.85
CA LYS A 31 -10.69 -6.23 2.27
C LYS A 31 -9.22 -6.13 2.67
N ILE A 32 -8.89 -6.32 3.95
CA ILE A 32 -7.49 -6.33 4.43
C ILE A 32 -6.67 -7.43 3.75
N GLN A 33 -7.20 -8.66 3.71
CA GLN A 33 -6.53 -9.79 3.06
C GLN A 33 -6.23 -9.52 1.59
N GLN A 34 -7.21 -8.97 0.85
CA GLN A 34 -7.04 -8.61 -0.55
C GLN A 34 -5.94 -7.55 -0.74
N ILE A 35 -5.95 -6.48 0.07
CA ILE A 35 -4.93 -5.43 0.02
C ILE A 35 -3.54 -6.02 0.33
N GLN A 36 -3.43 -6.93 1.30
CA GLN A 36 -2.17 -7.58 1.64
C GLN A 36 -1.62 -8.43 0.48
N ILE A 37 -2.49 -9.16 -0.24
CA ILE A 37 -2.10 -9.91 -1.44
C ILE A 37 -1.58 -8.97 -2.53
N GLU A 38 -2.31 -7.88 -2.81
CA GLU A 38 -1.89 -6.86 -3.78
C GLU A 38 -0.58 -6.19 -3.39
N LEU A 39 -0.36 -5.97 -2.09
CA LEU A 39 0.85 -5.35 -1.57
C LEU A 39 2.06 -6.27 -1.68
N LEU A 40 1.89 -7.58 -1.51
CA LEU A 40 2.95 -8.55 -1.79
C LEU A 40 3.35 -8.54 -3.27
N ASP A 41 2.39 -8.42 -4.17
CA ASP A 41 2.66 -8.29 -5.61
C ASP A 41 3.35 -6.96 -5.96
N ALA A 42 2.91 -5.85 -5.36
CA ALA A 42 3.54 -4.55 -5.54
C ALA A 42 4.99 -4.52 -5.02
N ARG A 43 5.25 -5.16 -3.88
CA ARG A 43 6.61 -5.30 -3.33
C ARG A 43 7.55 -6.04 -4.27
N LYS A 44 7.10 -7.17 -4.83
CA LYS A 44 7.88 -7.92 -5.83
C LYS A 44 8.23 -7.05 -7.05
N ARG A 45 7.29 -6.22 -7.49
CA ARG A 45 7.53 -5.25 -8.57
C ARG A 45 8.55 -4.18 -8.19
N CYS A 46 8.54 -3.70 -6.95
CA CYS A 46 9.55 -2.76 -6.45
C CYS A 46 10.93 -3.43 -6.30
N GLU A 47 10.99 -4.66 -5.80
CA GLU A 47 12.21 -5.47 -5.67
C GLU A 47 12.86 -5.77 -7.03
N ALA A 48 12.06 -5.93 -8.09
CA ALA A 48 12.55 -6.13 -9.46
C ALA A 48 13.37 -4.94 -10.02
N PHE A 49 13.21 -3.74 -9.46
CA PHE A 49 14.06 -2.58 -9.78
C PHE A 49 15.40 -2.58 -9.04
N GLY A 50 15.71 -3.63 -8.28
CA GLY A 50 17.10 -3.99 -7.98
C GLY A 50 17.82 -3.02 -7.04
N ALA A 51 17.32 -2.86 -5.82
CA ALA A 51 18.20 -2.59 -4.69
C ALA A 51 18.81 -3.90 -4.16
N HIS A 52 19.44 -4.71 -5.03
CA HIS A 52 20.32 -5.80 -4.60
C HIS A 52 21.72 -5.56 -5.17
N SER A 53 22.66 -5.47 -4.24
CA SER A 53 24.00 -4.92 -4.40
C SER A 53 24.87 -5.70 -5.38
N PHE A 54 25.73 -4.94 -6.05
CA PHE A 54 26.93 -5.33 -6.79
C PHE A 54 27.61 -6.61 -6.29
N GLU A 55 27.40 -7.71 -7.00
CA GLU A 55 28.46 -8.69 -7.21
C GLU A 55 28.84 -8.65 -8.70
N ASP A 56 30.13 -8.90 -8.92
CA ASP A 56 30.94 -8.42 -10.03
C ASP A 56 30.39 -8.67 -11.45
N VAL A 57 30.44 -7.59 -12.25
CA VAL A 57 30.29 -7.55 -13.72
C VAL A 57 28.91 -7.95 -14.25
N ASP A 58 27.93 -7.05 -14.17
CA ASP A 58 26.77 -7.12 -15.06
C ASP A 58 26.45 -5.76 -15.67
N SER A 59 26.07 -5.81 -16.95
CA SER A 59 25.69 -4.67 -17.78
C SER A 59 24.78 -3.71 -17.03
N ILE A 60 25.03 -2.39 -17.15
CA ILE A 60 24.07 -1.36 -16.72
C ILE A 60 22.77 -1.61 -17.48
N VAL A 61 21.80 -2.26 -16.85
CA VAL A 61 20.44 -2.34 -17.39
C VAL A 61 19.83 -0.97 -17.19
N PRO A 62 19.47 -0.23 -18.26
CA PRO A 62 18.77 1.02 -18.09
C PRO A 62 17.44 0.73 -17.37
N ILE A 63 17.35 1.19 -16.12
CA ILE A 63 16.12 1.12 -15.34
C ILE A 63 15.17 2.18 -15.89
N ASP A 64 13.98 1.77 -16.30
CA ASP A 64 12.92 2.71 -16.66
C ASP A 64 12.45 3.43 -15.39
N ILE A 65 12.90 4.68 -15.23
CA ILE A 65 12.57 5.57 -14.13
C ILE A 65 11.07 5.78 -13.95
N TYR A 66 10.29 5.65 -15.04
CA TYR A 66 8.84 5.82 -15.02
C TYR A 66 8.16 4.58 -14.44
N ASP A 67 8.59 3.38 -14.84
CA ASP A 67 8.03 2.13 -14.31
C ASP A 67 8.45 1.92 -12.85
N MET A 68 9.66 2.34 -12.49
CA MET A 68 10.14 2.38 -11.11
C MET A 68 9.28 3.34 -10.28
N GLY A 69 9.06 4.57 -10.75
CA GLY A 69 8.21 5.56 -10.08
C GLY A 69 6.79 5.06 -9.89
N LEU A 70 6.23 4.40 -10.92
CA LEU A 70 4.90 3.81 -10.90
C LEU A 70 4.79 2.67 -9.87
N ALA A 71 5.81 1.81 -9.78
CA ALA A 71 5.84 0.70 -8.83
C ALA A 71 5.86 1.20 -7.38
N TYR A 72 6.78 2.10 -7.04
CA TYR A 72 6.88 2.68 -5.69
C TYR A 72 5.60 3.39 -5.28
N ASP A 73 5.05 4.22 -6.17
CA ASP A 73 3.79 4.89 -5.92
C ASP A 73 2.61 3.95 -5.66
N SER A 74 2.58 2.85 -6.41
CA SER A 74 1.52 1.86 -6.30
C SER A 74 1.60 1.11 -4.97
N GLU A 75 2.82 0.80 -4.50
CA GLU A 75 3.03 0.21 -3.17
C GLU A 75 2.61 1.21 -2.07
N GLU A 76 3.07 2.45 -2.12
CA GLU A 76 2.72 3.49 -1.14
C GLU A 76 1.20 3.68 -1.06
N ARG A 77 0.50 3.66 -2.21
CA ARG A 77 -0.96 3.80 -2.25
C ARG A 77 -1.66 2.62 -1.57
N LEU A 78 -1.16 1.40 -1.78
CA LEU A 78 -1.70 0.19 -1.15
C LEU A 78 -1.46 0.19 0.36
N LEU A 79 -0.33 0.72 0.84
CA LEU A 79 -0.10 0.95 2.27
C LEU A 79 -1.13 1.91 2.86
N MET A 80 -1.46 3.01 2.16
CA MET A 80 -2.51 3.92 2.62
C MET A 80 -3.90 3.26 2.64
N ASP A 81 -4.20 2.41 1.65
CA ASP A 81 -5.44 1.61 1.64
C ASP A 81 -5.50 0.64 2.83
N LEU A 82 -4.37 0.03 3.20
CA LEU A 82 -4.27 -0.86 4.34
C LEU A 82 -4.50 -0.13 5.66
N GLU A 83 -3.87 1.02 5.87
CA GLU A 83 -4.07 1.85 7.07
C GLU A 83 -5.51 2.31 7.20
N LEU A 84 -6.16 2.69 6.10
CA LEU A 84 -7.58 3.02 6.10
C LEU A 84 -8.46 1.82 6.48
N ALA A 85 -8.16 0.64 5.95
CA ALA A 85 -8.88 -0.59 6.30
C ALA A 85 -8.70 -0.98 7.78
N TYR A 86 -7.50 -0.77 8.34
CA TYR A 86 -7.28 -0.97 9.77
C TYR A 86 -7.98 0.08 10.63
N SER A 87 -8.05 1.34 10.20
CA SER A 87 -8.81 2.37 10.89
C SER A 87 -10.32 2.08 10.92
N GLU A 88 -10.85 1.40 9.89
CA GLU A 88 -12.23 0.92 9.87
C GLU A 88 -12.44 -0.26 10.83
N LYS A 89 -11.43 -1.13 10.99
CA LYS A 89 -11.48 -2.32 11.86
C LYS A 89 -11.28 -1.97 13.34
N TYR A 90 -10.40 -1.01 13.61
CA TYR A 90 -9.94 -0.63 14.95
C TYR A 90 -10.03 0.89 15.14
N PRO A 91 -11.24 1.48 15.11
CA PRO A 91 -11.41 2.92 15.13
C PRO A 91 -10.78 3.60 16.35
N ASP A 92 -10.72 2.90 17.50
CA ASP A 92 -10.16 3.43 18.75
C ASP A 92 -8.63 3.59 18.72
N LEU A 93 -7.94 2.93 17.78
CA LEU A 93 -6.48 2.99 17.63
C LEU A 93 -6.01 4.13 16.74
N TYR A 94 -6.92 4.81 16.04
CA TYR A 94 -6.60 5.80 15.02
C TYR A 94 -7.20 7.16 15.36
N LYS A 95 -6.38 8.21 15.32
CA LYS A 95 -6.88 9.57 15.49
C LYS A 95 -7.57 10.05 14.21
N PRO A 96 -8.62 10.89 14.29
CA PRO A 96 -9.29 11.44 13.11
C PRO A 96 -8.32 12.15 12.14
N GLU A 97 -7.29 12.81 12.65
CA GLU A 97 -6.27 13.50 11.85
C GLU A 97 -5.41 12.52 11.04
N GLU A 98 -5.09 11.34 11.61
CA GLU A 98 -4.33 10.29 10.93
C GLU A 98 -5.16 9.69 9.79
N VAL A 99 -6.44 9.43 10.03
CA VAL A 99 -7.36 8.94 9.00
C VAL A 99 -7.52 9.97 7.88
N ALA A 100 -7.62 11.27 8.21
CA ALA A 100 -7.67 12.34 7.22
C ALA A 100 -6.38 12.42 6.40
N PHE A 101 -5.22 12.28 7.04
CA PHE A 101 -3.92 12.22 6.38
C PHE A 101 -3.86 11.05 5.39
N PHE A 102 -4.21 9.83 5.79
CA PHE A 102 -4.18 8.66 4.91
C PHE A 102 -5.10 8.83 3.69
N ARG A 103 -6.27 9.45 3.85
CA ARG A 103 -7.17 9.77 2.73
C ARG A 103 -6.56 10.79 1.76
N ALA A 104 -5.97 11.86 2.29
CA ALA A 104 -5.32 12.88 1.47
C ALA A 104 -4.12 12.31 0.70
N GLU A 105 -3.32 11.49 1.37
CA GLU A 105 -2.13 10.89 0.79
C GLU A 105 -2.46 9.84 -0.27
N LYS A 106 -3.46 8.98 -0.03
CA LYS A 106 -4.02 8.09 -1.05
C LYS A 106 -4.46 8.86 -2.29
N LEU A 107 -5.13 9.99 -2.13
CA LEU A 107 -5.58 10.82 -3.24
C LEU A 107 -4.40 11.42 -4.01
N ARG A 108 -3.37 11.91 -3.30
CA ARG A 108 -2.13 12.43 -3.89
C ARG A 108 -1.43 11.36 -4.73
N LEU A 109 -1.23 10.17 -4.17
CA LEU A 109 -0.59 9.02 -4.83
C LEU A 109 -1.38 8.55 -6.05
N THR A 110 -2.72 8.49 -5.94
CA THR A 110 -3.59 8.15 -7.08
C THR A 110 -3.41 9.11 -8.26
N LYS A 111 -3.24 10.41 -7.99
CA LYS A 111 -2.93 11.39 -9.04
C LYS A 111 -1.53 11.18 -9.62
N ARG A 112 -0.54 10.88 -8.79
CA ARG A 112 0.85 10.61 -9.21
C ARG A 112 0.93 9.38 -10.13
N ILE A 113 0.27 8.27 -9.75
CA ILE A 113 0.14 7.04 -10.55
C ILE A 113 -0.47 7.32 -11.92
N ARG A 114 -1.59 8.06 -11.99
CA ARG A 114 -2.20 8.44 -13.27
C ARG A 114 -1.26 9.26 -14.13
N ALA A 115 -0.49 10.17 -13.53
CA ALA A 115 0.50 10.95 -14.26
C ALA A 115 1.61 10.05 -14.85
N TRP A 116 2.08 9.03 -14.12
CA TRP A 116 3.01 8.05 -14.67
C TRP A 116 2.41 7.25 -15.83
N GLN A 117 1.18 6.74 -15.66
CA GLN A 117 0.48 5.98 -16.69
C GLN A 117 0.24 6.79 -17.97
N ASN A 118 -0.16 8.05 -17.84
CA ASN A 118 -0.41 8.95 -18.97
C ASN A 118 0.88 9.33 -19.72
N ARG A 119 2.04 9.35 -19.03
CA ARG A 119 3.34 9.59 -19.67
C ARG A 119 3.78 8.40 -20.54
N GLN A 120 3.43 7.18 -20.14
CA GLN A 120 3.72 5.96 -20.90
C GLN A 120 2.80 5.79 -22.13
N MET A 121 1.60 6.39 -22.15
CA MET A 121 0.66 6.32 -23.29
C MET A 121 0.09 7.69 -23.71
N PRO A 122 0.86 8.54 -24.42
CA PRO A 122 0.39 9.87 -24.83
C PRO A 122 -0.74 9.85 -25.88
N SER A 123 -0.87 8.78 -26.66
CA SER A 123 -1.68 8.74 -27.90
C SER A 123 -3.10 8.17 -27.76
N LEU A 124 -3.53 7.73 -26.58
CA LEU A 124 -4.87 7.17 -26.35
C LEU A 124 -5.88 8.16 -25.74
N ILE A 125 -5.46 9.38 -25.45
CA ILE A 125 -6.35 10.45 -25.00
C ILE A 125 -6.80 11.21 -26.26
N LYS A 126 -7.92 10.80 -26.85
CA LYS A 126 -8.69 11.57 -27.84
C LYS A 126 -10.00 12.01 -27.22
#